data_AF-A0A834MZT3-F1
#
_entry.id   AF-A0A834MZT3-F1
#
_cell.length_a   1.000
_cell.length_b   1.000
_cell.length_c   1.000
_cell.angle_alpha   90.00
_cell.angle_beta   90.00
_cell.angle_gamma   90.00
#
_symmetry.space_group_name_H-M   'P 1'
#
loop_
_entity.id
_entity.type
_entity.pdbx_description
1 polymer ?
#
loop_
_entity_poly.entity_id
_entity_poly.type
_entity_poly.pdbx_seq_one_letter_code
_entity_poly.pdbx_strand_id
1 'polypeptide(L)'
;MSWKNLMELLLLLCNRSNCGSERKVDLWTQSTTGCACSFNSSSNECACCVPSGGCSCGTASPNRCAQCGLEQHCANMCNITLDSRLLFSKSDRGFGQIKSPYLEGPSRCTYRFVPDTGQRVELQIYRLVSIGRHNGSACQGGWLQFEGGARVCGRNKRFDRPVVLFSDKPVATLHMQINENTTRSQFLAYFSFSSKASTSVGWPVKGGHPVNNTECDWVYENTDCHDGCVLASPGYPGLYPPNIRCRYLITSGPRVSIAINFTAVLLPHNNTMLDPGQLYDVYHSHPVIILPRQYGFWTN
;
A
#
# COMPACT_ATOMS: atom_id res chain seq x y z
N MET A 1 5.10 15.65 -3.08
CA MET A 1 6.14 15.44 -2.04
C MET A 1 6.34 13.94 -1.84
N SER A 2 7.59 13.49 -1.86
CA SER A 2 8.04 12.12 -1.64
C SER A 2 7.88 11.64 -0.20
N TRP A 3 7.51 10.38 0.03
CA TRP A 3 7.50 9.78 1.37
C TRP A 3 8.91 9.46 1.91
N LYS A 4 9.96 9.45 1.07
CA LYS A 4 11.35 9.47 1.58
C LYS A 4 11.57 10.68 2.48
N ASN A 5 11.00 11.84 2.12
CA ASN A 5 11.04 13.03 2.97
C ASN A 5 10.06 12.98 4.14
N LEU A 6 9.03 12.13 4.16
CA LEU A 6 8.01 12.11 5.23
C LEU A 6 8.44 11.20 6.39
N MET A 7 9.10 10.08 6.10
CA MET A 7 9.82 9.30 7.11
C MET A 7 11.13 9.97 7.52
N GLU A 8 11.86 10.65 6.63
CA GLU A 8 12.99 11.49 7.05
C GLU A 8 12.55 12.71 7.86
N LEU A 9 11.40 13.35 7.61
CA LEU A 9 10.88 14.38 8.52
C LEU A 9 10.44 13.79 9.87
N LEU A 10 9.91 12.57 9.92
CA LEU A 10 9.56 11.91 11.18
C LEU A 10 10.80 11.39 11.95
N LEU A 11 11.90 11.06 11.26
CA LEU A 11 13.13 10.51 11.86
C LEU A 11 14.24 11.57 12.07
N LEU A 12 14.38 12.58 11.21
CA LEU A 12 15.34 13.69 11.36
C LEU A 12 14.89 14.75 12.38
N LEU A 13 13.61 14.77 12.78
CA LEU A 13 13.16 15.53 13.96
C LEU A 13 13.60 14.90 15.29
N CYS A 14 14.34 13.79 15.27
CA CYS A 14 14.82 13.11 16.46
C CYS A 14 16.35 13.14 16.64
N ASN A 15 17.05 14.15 16.10
CA ASN A 15 18.41 14.41 16.54
C ASN A 15 18.80 15.89 16.60
N ARG A 16 19.26 16.28 17.79
CA ARG A 16 19.78 17.59 18.24
C ARG A 16 18.76 18.72 18.48
N SER A 17 18.31 18.75 19.73
CA SER A 17 18.14 19.96 20.56
C SER A 17 17.07 20.99 20.17
N ASN A 18 15.84 20.55 19.90
CA ASN A 18 14.62 21.25 20.38
C ASN A 18 13.36 20.38 20.13
N CYS A 19 13.08 19.46 21.05
CA CYS A 19 11.82 18.70 21.06
C CYS A 19 10.82 19.43 21.96
N GLY A 20 10.11 20.41 21.40
CA GLY A 20 8.86 20.90 21.98
C GLY A 20 7.79 19.82 21.80
N SER A 21 7.21 19.40 22.91
CA SER A 21 6.30 18.25 23.02
C SER A 21 4.95 18.47 22.33
N GLU A 22 4.70 17.81 21.20
CA GLU A 22 3.34 17.50 20.75
C GLU A 22 3.21 15.97 20.56
N ARG A 23 2.74 15.28 21.60
CA ARG A 23 2.40 13.85 21.54
C ARG A 23 1.11 13.67 20.73
N LYS A 24 1.21 13.61 19.40
CA LYS A 24 0.06 13.22 18.55
C LYS A 24 -0.31 11.76 18.83
N VAL A 25 -1.59 11.50 19.11
CA VAL A 25 -2.11 10.15 19.45
C VAL A 25 -2.16 9.27 18.20
N ASP A 26 -2.55 9.83 17.06
CA ASP A 26 -2.45 9.22 15.74
C ASP A 26 -2.35 10.28 14.64
N LEU A 27 -2.53 9.88 13.36
CA LEU A 27 -2.42 10.76 12.20
C LEU A 27 -3.39 11.95 12.24
N TRP A 28 -4.56 11.79 12.86
CA TRP A 28 -5.64 12.77 12.86
C TRP A 28 -5.99 13.31 14.25
N THR A 29 -5.41 12.75 15.31
CA THR A 29 -5.68 13.15 16.70
C THR A 29 -4.43 13.78 17.35
N GLN A 30 -4.51 15.08 17.65
CA GLN A 30 -3.48 15.78 18.44
C GLN A 30 -3.67 15.59 19.95
N SER A 31 -4.91 15.63 20.42
CA SER A 31 -5.29 15.47 21.83
C SER A 31 -6.60 14.68 21.91
N THR A 32 -6.89 14.00 23.02
CA THR A 32 -8.14 13.25 23.18
C THR A 32 -9.35 14.13 23.52
N THR A 33 -9.13 15.39 23.91
CA THR A 33 -10.14 16.42 24.26
C THR A 33 -9.51 17.82 24.12
N GLY A 34 -10.31 18.89 24.13
CA GLY A 34 -9.83 20.29 24.14
C GLY A 34 -10.00 21.04 22.82
N CYS A 35 -10.60 20.42 21.80
CA CYS A 35 -10.81 20.99 20.47
C CYS A 35 -12.27 21.38 20.25
N ALA A 36 -12.48 22.46 19.51
CA ALA A 36 -13.81 22.87 19.08
C ALA A 36 -14.48 21.77 18.23
N CYS A 37 -15.72 21.43 18.55
CA CYS A 37 -16.47 20.41 17.82
C CYS A 37 -17.05 20.99 16.51
N SER A 38 -16.90 20.26 15.40
CA SER A 38 -17.49 20.64 14.09
C SER A 38 -19.02 20.76 14.11
N PHE A 39 -19.68 20.03 15.02
CA PHE A 39 -21.14 20.00 15.21
C PHE A 39 -21.64 20.93 16.33
N ASN A 40 -20.74 21.48 17.15
CA ASN A 40 -21.08 22.41 18.22
C ASN A 40 -19.87 23.31 18.52
N SER A 41 -19.86 24.50 17.94
CA SER A 41 -18.77 25.48 18.06
C SER A 41 -18.56 26.01 19.48
N SER A 42 -19.50 25.77 20.40
CA SER A 42 -19.39 26.16 21.81
C SER A 42 -18.79 25.06 22.68
N SER A 43 -18.62 23.84 22.17
CA SER A 43 -18.01 22.73 22.91
C SER A 43 -16.55 22.52 22.51
N ASN A 44 -15.68 22.46 23.52
CA ASN A 44 -14.26 22.14 23.38
C ASN A 44 -13.93 20.70 23.80
N GLU A 45 -14.93 19.83 23.88
CA GLU A 45 -14.73 18.44 24.34
C GLU A 45 -14.25 17.50 23.23
N CYS A 46 -14.10 17.97 21.99
CA CYS A 46 -13.67 17.14 20.87
C CYS A 46 -12.15 16.93 20.82
N ALA A 47 -11.72 15.89 20.10
CA ALA A 47 -10.31 15.47 19.98
C ALA A 47 -9.54 16.09 18.79
N CYS A 48 -10.23 16.69 17.82
CA CYS A 48 -9.67 16.91 16.48
C CYS A 48 -9.26 18.36 16.25
N CYS A 49 -8.05 18.71 16.69
CA CYS A 49 -7.44 20.03 16.47
C CYS A 49 -6.49 20.07 15.27
N VAL A 50 -6.37 18.98 14.48
CA VAL A 50 -5.40 18.94 13.37
C VAL A 50 -5.80 19.99 12.32
N PRO A 51 -4.99 21.04 12.09
CA PRO A 51 -5.40 22.19 11.27
C PRO A 51 -5.64 21.85 9.79
N SER A 52 -5.12 20.72 9.31
CA SER A 52 -5.29 20.25 7.93
C SER A 52 -5.67 18.77 7.88
N GLY A 53 -6.94 18.51 7.54
CA GLY A 53 -7.42 17.19 7.11
C GLY A 53 -8.00 16.27 8.18
N GLY A 54 -8.01 16.65 9.47
CA GLY A 54 -8.66 15.88 10.54
C GLY A 54 -10.01 16.46 10.94
N CYS A 55 -11.05 15.63 10.99
CA CYS A 55 -12.41 16.01 11.37
C CYS A 55 -12.94 15.11 12.50
N SER A 56 -13.83 15.66 13.34
CA SER A 56 -14.41 14.91 14.46
C SER A 56 -15.53 13.97 14.03
N CYS A 57 -15.63 12.83 14.74
CA CYS A 57 -16.53 11.73 14.41
C CYS A 57 -18.00 11.94 14.87
N GLY A 58 -18.50 13.17 14.75
CA GLY A 58 -19.86 13.54 15.17
C GLY A 58 -20.12 13.42 16.68
N THR A 59 -21.37 13.62 17.09
CA THR A 59 -21.80 13.62 18.50
C THR A 59 -21.70 12.24 19.16
N ALA A 60 -21.79 11.15 18.38
CA ALA A 60 -21.70 9.78 18.88
C ALA A 60 -20.27 9.36 19.23
N SER A 61 -19.24 10.10 18.80
CA SER A 61 -17.84 9.81 19.09
C SER A 61 -17.00 11.09 19.13
N PRO A 62 -17.27 12.02 20.07
CA PRO A 62 -16.61 13.33 20.12
C PRO A 62 -15.10 13.24 20.35
N ASN A 63 -14.66 12.18 21.03
CA ASN A 63 -13.26 11.93 21.37
C ASN A 63 -12.49 11.17 20.27
N ARG A 64 -13.04 11.07 19.05
CA ARG A 64 -12.40 10.39 17.91
C ARG A 64 -12.27 11.32 16.72
N CYS A 65 -11.18 11.11 15.97
CA CYS A 65 -10.91 11.79 14.73
C CYS A 65 -10.86 10.82 13.56
N ALA A 66 -11.27 11.31 12.41
CA ALA A 66 -11.04 10.69 11.12
C ALA A 66 -10.50 11.72 10.14
N GLN A 67 -10.09 11.25 8.97
CA GLN A 67 -9.84 12.12 7.85
C GLN A 67 -11.14 12.82 7.43
N CYS A 68 -11.07 14.12 7.16
CA CYS A 68 -12.22 14.85 6.63
C CYS A 68 -12.73 14.23 5.33
N GLY A 69 -14.05 14.06 5.22
CA GLY A 69 -14.71 13.28 4.17
C GLY A 69 -14.95 11.80 4.52
N LEU A 70 -14.44 11.29 5.65
CA LEU A 70 -14.64 9.93 6.15
C LEU A 70 -15.25 9.87 7.57
N GLU A 71 -15.80 10.97 8.06
CA GLU A 71 -16.33 11.13 9.41
C GLU A 71 -17.43 10.11 9.73
N GLN A 72 -18.25 9.76 8.74
CA GLN A 72 -19.31 8.76 8.86
C GLN A 72 -18.78 7.32 9.09
N HIS A 73 -17.50 7.07 8.81
CA HIS A 73 -16.88 5.74 8.88
C HIS A 73 -15.99 5.54 10.11
N CYS A 74 -16.04 6.45 11.09
CA CYS A 74 -15.19 6.39 12.28
C CYS A 74 -15.33 5.11 13.12
N ALA A 75 -16.54 4.57 13.23
CA ALA A 75 -16.82 3.36 14.01
C ALA A 75 -16.82 2.09 13.14
N ASN A 76 -17.26 2.22 11.89
CA ASN A 76 -17.43 1.09 10.97
C ASN A 76 -16.91 1.45 9.57
N MET A 77 -15.60 1.28 9.38
CA MET A 77 -14.93 1.48 8.11
C MET A 77 -14.92 0.17 7.32
N CYS A 78 -16.06 -0.21 6.73
CA CYS A 78 -16.21 -1.42 5.95
C CYS A 78 -17.16 -1.24 4.76
N ASN A 79 -16.85 -1.88 3.62
CA ASN A 79 -17.59 -1.76 2.36
C ASN A 79 -17.69 -0.30 1.91
N ILE A 80 -16.54 0.38 1.89
CA ILE A 80 -16.46 1.82 1.58
C ILE A 80 -15.72 2.08 0.27
N THR A 81 -15.92 3.29 -0.25
CA THR A 81 -15.13 3.81 -1.38
C THR A 81 -14.31 5.01 -0.94
N LEU A 82 -13.02 4.96 -1.23
CA LEU A 82 -12.04 6.01 -1.01
C LEU A 82 -11.72 6.62 -2.37
N ASP A 83 -12.21 7.84 -2.61
CA ASP A 83 -11.99 8.57 -3.85
C ASP A 83 -10.94 9.66 -3.65
N SER A 84 -9.90 9.65 -4.49
CA SER A 84 -8.76 10.56 -4.37
C SER A 84 -9.16 12.03 -4.45
N ARG A 85 -10.03 12.40 -5.40
CA ARG A 85 -10.47 13.78 -5.61
C ARG A 85 -11.35 14.25 -4.46
N LEU A 86 -12.25 13.39 -3.99
CA LEU A 86 -13.11 13.71 -2.86
C LEU A 86 -12.28 13.94 -1.60
N LEU A 87 -11.37 13.02 -1.28
CA LEU A 87 -10.51 13.13 -0.10
C LEU A 87 -9.62 14.36 -0.18
N PHE A 88 -9.05 14.66 -1.34
CA PHE A 88 -8.26 15.88 -1.54
C PHE A 88 -9.12 17.13 -1.33
N SER A 89 -10.33 17.20 -1.92
CA SER A 89 -11.21 18.36 -1.76
C SER A 89 -11.67 18.60 -0.31
N LYS A 90 -11.75 17.54 0.51
CA LYS A 90 -12.25 17.60 1.89
C LYS A 90 -11.15 17.72 2.93
N SER A 91 -9.98 17.14 2.67
CA SER A 91 -8.90 17.03 3.65
C SER A 91 -7.59 17.67 3.21
N ASP A 92 -7.48 18.12 1.96
CA ASP A 92 -6.24 18.57 1.32
C ASP A 92 -5.13 17.49 1.32
N ARG A 93 -5.53 16.22 1.45
CA ARG A 93 -4.64 15.05 1.52
C ARG A 93 -5.16 13.91 0.64
N GLY A 94 -4.26 13.37 -0.18
CA GLY A 94 -4.51 12.15 -0.96
C GLY A 94 -4.08 10.86 -0.24
N PHE A 95 -3.92 10.89 1.08
CA PHE A 95 -3.52 9.73 1.88
C PHE A 95 -4.33 9.68 3.18
N GLY A 96 -4.41 8.50 3.79
CA GLY A 96 -5.17 8.31 5.01
C GLY A 96 -4.88 7.01 5.74
N GLN A 97 -5.68 6.76 6.76
CA GLN A 97 -5.56 5.60 7.64
C GLN A 97 -6.84 4.78 7.57
N ILE A 98 -6.68 3.45 7.54
CA ILE A 98 -7.76 2.48 7.62
C ILE A 98 -7.63 1.74 8.94
N LYS A 99 -8.63 1.92 9.80
CA LYS A 99 -8.88 1.11 10.99
C LYS A 99 -10.12 0.28 10.69
N SER A 100 -9.96 -1.00 10.38
CA SER A 100 -11.13 -1.85 10.12
C SER A 100 -12.00 -1.94 11.38
N PRO A 101 -13.31 -2.18 11.26
CA PRO A 101 -14.13 -2.56 12.40
C PRO A 101 -13.65 -3.89 12.99
N TYR A 102 -14.13 -4.18 14.19
CA TYR A 102 -14.05 -5.52 14.75
C TYR A 102 -15.07 -6.40 14.04
N LEU A 103 -14.59 -7.43 13.35
CA LEU A 103 -15.43 -8.38 12.65
C LEU A 103 -15.33 -9.75 13.32
N GLU A 104 -16.47 -10.38 13.55
CA GLU A 104 -16.55 -11.80 13.87
C GLU A 104 -16.54 -12.61 12.57
N GLY A 105 -15.81 -13.72 12.55
CA GLY A 105 -15.70 -14.61 11.41
C GLY A 105 -16.78 -15.70 11.43
N PRO A 106 -17.25 -16.19 10.26
CA PRO A 106 -16.81 -15.84 8.91
C PRO A 106 -17.44 -14.52 8.43
N SER A 107 -16.62 -13.67 7.83
CA SER A 107 -17.06 -12.36 7.33
C SER A 107 -16.16 -11.85 6.20
N ARG A 108 -16.68 -10.87 5.46
CA ARG A 108 -15.95 -10.21 4.37
C ARG A 108 -16.18 -8.72 4.43
N CYS A 109 -15.13 -7.98 4.10
CA CYS A 109 -15.16 -6.53 4.04
C CYS A 109 -14.35 -6.03 2.85
N THR A 110 -14.87 -5.04 2.12
CA THR A 110 -14.23 -4.49 0.93
C THR A 110 -13.90 -3.01 1.07
N TYR A 111 -12.80 -2.60 0.46
CA TYR A 111 -12.38 -1.20 0.36
C TYR A 111 -12.05 -0.91 -1.09
N ARG A 112 -12.82 -0.01 -1.71
CA ARG A 112 -12.65 0.38 -3.10
C ARG A 112 -11.88 1.69 -3.17
N PHE A 113 -10.81 1.75 -3.95
CA PHE A 113 -9.96 2.92 -4.09
C PHE A 113 -10.08 3.45 -5.53
N VAL A 114 -10.44 4.72 -5.66
CA VAL A 114 -10.60 5.42 -6.94
C VAL A 114 -9.48 6.46 -7.07
N PRO A 115 -8.32 6.10 -7.67
CA PRO A 115 -7.24 7.03 -7.95
C PRO A 115 -7.62 8.07 -9.01
N ASP A 116 -7.01 9.25 -8.95
CA ASP A 116 -7.07 10.23 -10.03
C ASP A 116 -6.08 9.86 -11.16
N THR A 117 -6.19 10.56 -12.29
CA THR A 117 -5.30 10.41 -13.44
C THR A 117 -3.83 10.51 -13.05
N GLY A 118 -3.03 9.54 -13.52
CA GLY A 118 -1.61 9.47 -13.18
C GLY A 118 -1.31 9.08 -11.73
N GLN A 119 -2.28 8.62 -10.94
CA GLN A 119 -2.05 8.08 -9.59
C GLN A 119 -2.10 6.55 -9.57
N ARG A 120 -1.47 5.97 -8.54
CA ARG A 120 -1.55 4.56 -8.15
C ARG A 120 -1.92 4.45 -6.68
N VAL A 121 -2.44 3.31 -6.27
CA VAL A 121 -2.78 3.04 -4.87
C VAL A 121 -1.61 2.34 -4.19
N GLU A 122 -1.20 2.86 -3.05
CA GLU A 122 -0.24 2.24 -2.13
C GLU A 122 -0.95 1.94 -0.83
N LEU A 123 -0.73 0.74 -0.28
CA LEU A 123 -1.28 0.30 0.99
C LEU A 123 -0.16 -0.24 1.87
N GLN A 124 -0.04 0.29 3.08
CA GLN A 124 0.96 -0.07 4.07
C GLN A 124 0.30 -0.71 5.28
N ILE A 125 0.48 -2.02 5.47
CA ILE A 125 -0.17 -2.79 6.53
C ILE A 125 0.74 -2.85 7.76
N TYR A 126 0.24 -2.38 8.90
CA TYR A 126 0.99 -2.34 10.17
C TYR A 126 0.50 -3.36 11.20
N ARG A 127 -0.75 -3.79 11.12
CA ARG A 127 -1.35 -4.70 12.11
C ARG A 127 -2.34 -5.66 11.45
N LEU A 128 -2.27 -6.93 11.84
CA LEU A 128 -3.26 -7.97 11.52
C LEU A 128 -3.64 -8.77 12.76
N VAL A 129 -4.94 -8.89 13.04
CA VAL A 129 -5.50 -9.70 14.13
C VAL A 129 -6.50 -10.67 13.56
N SER A 130 -6.30 -11.96 13.80
CA SER A 130 -7.20 -13.05 13.42
C SER A 130 -7.63 -13.01 11.94
N ILE A 131 -6.73 -12.64 11.04
CA ILE A 131 -6.97 -12.67 9.58
C ILE A 131 -6.17 -13.84 9.01
N GLY A 132 -6.69 -15.05 9.23
CA GLY A 132 -6.08 -16.29 8.79
C GLY A 132 -4.67 -16.56 9.36
N ARG A 133 -4.01 -17.53 8.75
CA ARG A 133 -2.65 -17.99 9.09
C ARG A 133 -1.89 -18.40 7.84
N HIS A 134 -0.57 -18.35 7.93
CA HIS A 134 0.29 -18.88 6.89
C HIS A 134 0.67 -20.33 7.20
N ASN A 135 0.57 -21.24 6.21
CA ASN A 135 0.94 -22.66 6.36
C ASN A 135 2.27 -23.02 5.66
N GLY A 136 3.16 -22.05 5.46
CA GLY A 136 4.43 -22.23 4.73
C GLY A 136 4.33 -22.08 3.22
N SER A 137 3.16 -22.36 2.62
CA SER A 137 2.94 -22.20 1.17
C SER A 137 1.90 -21.13 0.80
N ALA A 138 0.87 -20.95 1.61
CA ALA A 138 -0.22 -20.03 1.34
C ALA A 138 -0.94 -19.57 2.63
N CYS A 139 -1.71 -18.49 2.49
CA CYS A 139 -2.66 -18.06 3.50
C CYS A 139 -3.88 -18.98 3.55
N GLN A 140 -4.22 -19.43 4.76
CA GLN A 140 -5.38 -20.27 5.08
C GLN A 140 -6.28 -19.54 6.07
N GLY A 141 -7.60 -19.79 5.97
CA GLY A 141 -8.57 -19.28 6.95
C GLY A 141 -8.93 -17.79 6.84
N GLY A 142 -8.17 -17.02 6.08
CA GLY A 142 -8.45 -15.61 5.80
C GLY A 142 -7.23 -14.90 5.22
N TRP A 143 -7.46 -13.77 4.58
CA TRP A 143 -6.40 -12.95 3.98
C TRP A 143 -6.88 -11.52 3.71
N LEU A 144 -5.91 -10.62 3.59
CA LEU A 144 -6.04 -9.30 3.01
C LEU A 144 -5.40 -9.32 1.61
N GLN A 145 -6.11 -8.83 0.59
CA GLN A 145 -5.64 -8.92 -0.80
C GLN A 145 -6.22 -7.80 -1.67
N PHE A 146 -5.39 -7.08 -2.43
CA PHE A 146 -5.89 -6.36 -3.60
C PHE A 146 -6.31 -7.36 -4.67
N GLU A 147 -7.41 -7.14 -5.37
CA GLU A 147 -7.88 -8.03 -6.43
C GLU A 147 -6.78 -8.32 -7.47
N GLY A 148 -6.40 -9.59 -7.64
CA GLY A 148 -5.26 -10.01 -8.49
C GLY A 148 -3.87 -9.75 -7.89
N GLY A 149 -3.81 -9.31 -6.63
CA GLY A 149 -2.60 -8.97 -5.87
C GLY A 149 -2.10 -10.09 -4.96
N ALA A 150 -1.04 -9.80 -4.19
CA ALA A 150 -0.56 -10.69 -3.13
C ALA A 150 -1.58 -10.85 -2.00
N ARG A 151 -1.57 -12.03 -1.35
CA ARG A 151 -2.36 -12.31 -0.14
C ARG A 151 -1.50 -12.15 1.10
N VAL A 152 -2.02 -11.43 2.10
CA VAL A 152 -1.36 -11.23 3.39
C VAL A 152 -2.26 -11.75 4.51
N CYS A 153 -1.72 -12.53 5.45
CA CYS A 153 -2.48 -13.10 6.56
C CYS A 153 -1.67 -13.06 7.86
N GLY A 154 -2.37 -13.17 9.00
CA GLY A 154 -1.75 -13.16 10.31
C GLY A 154 -2.74 -13.25 11.46
N ARG A 155 -2.40 -14.07 12.46
CA ARG A 155 -3.20 -14.23 13.69
C ARG A 155 -3.05 -13.06 14.65
N ASN A 156 -1.82 -12.57 14.84
CA ASN A 156 -1.55 -11.49 15.77
C ASN A 156 -0.24 -10.77 15.42
N LYS A 157 -0.16 -10.21 14.21
CA LYS A 157 1.07 -9.60 13.70
C LYS A 157 1.05 -8.09 13.87
N ARG A 158 2.15 -7.54 14.39
CA ARG A 158 2.48 -6.11 14.42
C ARG A 158 3.78 -5.96 13.68
N PHE A 159 3.79 -5.12 12.64
CA PHE A 159 4.93 -4.97 11.76
C PHE A 159 5.70 -3.68 12.09
N ASP A 160 6.99 -3.79 12.40
CA ASP A 160 7.84 -2.62 12.62
C ASP A 160 8.12 -1.86 11.31
N ARG A 161 8.24 -2.62 10.21
CA ARG A 161 8.19 -2.08 8.84
C ARG A 161 6.93 -2.60 8.15
N PRO A 162 6.10 -1.74 7.57
CA PRO A 162 4.82 -2.16 7.03
C PRO A 162 5.00 -3.11 5.84
N VAL A 163 4.04 -4.03 5.69
CA VAL A 163 3.89 -4.78 4.45
C VAL A 163 3.25 -3.86 3.42
N VAL A 164 3.95 -3.59 2.32
CA VAL A 164 3.49 -2.65 1.30
C VAL A 164 2.91 -3.41 0.10
N LEU A 165 1.70 -3.03 -0.30
CA LEU A 165 1.03 -3.48 -1.51
C LEU A 165 0.78 -2.29 -2.41
N PHE A 166 0.91 -2.49 -3.72
CA PHE A 166 0.55 -1.48 -4.72
C PHE A 166 -0.49 -2.03 -5.69
N SER A 167 -1.31 -1.13 -6.23
CA SER A 167 -2.22 -1.41 -7.33
C SER A 167 -2.22 -0.27 -8.34
N ASP A 168 -1.96 -0.62 -9.59
CA ASP A 168 -1.98 0.32 -10.73
C ASP A 168 -3.31 0.31 -11.50
N LYS A 169 -4.27 -0.52 -11.06
CA LYS A 169 -5.62 -0.60 -11.61
C LYS A 169 -6.35 0.74 -11.53
N PRO A 170 -7.22 1.06 -12.51
CA PRO A 170 -8.02 2.30 -12.49
C PRO A 170 -8.95 2.36 -11.28
N VAL A 171 -9.37 1.21 -10.77
CA VAL A 171 -10.01 1.06 -9.46
C VAL A 171 -9.40 -0.14 -8.77
N ALA A 172 -8.82 0.08 -7.59
CA ALA A 172 -8.26 -1.00 -6.79
C ALA A 172 -9.27 -1.44 -5.73
N THR A 173 -9.50 -2.75 -5.59
CA THR A 173 -10.38 -3.29 -4.56
C THR A 173 -9.58 -4.15 -3.60
N LEU A 174 -9.54 -3.75 -2.33
CA LEU A 174 -8.94 -4.51 -1.23
C LEU A 174 -10.02 -5.37 -0.58
N HIS A 175 -9.76 -6.66 -0.46
CA HIS A 175 -10.62 -7.63 0.20
C HIS A 175 -9.99 -8.04 1.53
N MET A 176 -10.73 -7.86 2.62
CA MET A 176 -10.50 -8.52 3.89
C MET A 176 -11.47 -9.71 3.98
N GLN A 177 -10.91 -10.91 3.91
CA GLN A 177 -11.66 -12.16 3.91
C GLN A 177 -11.32 -12.93 5.20
N ILE A 178 -12.35 -13.35 5.94
CA ILE A 178 -12.24 -14.20 7.13
C ILE A 178 -13.15 -15.41 6.91
N ASN A 179 -12.56 -16.60 6.77
CA ASN A 179 -13.30 -17.84 6.53
C ASN A 179 -13.39 -18.71 7.79
N GLU A 180 -12.52 -18.49 8.78
CA GLU A 180 -12.54 -19.18 10.06
C GLU A 180 -13.51 -18.50 11.06
N ASN A 181 -13.96 -19.25 12.07
CA ASN A 181 -14.73 -18.68 13.17
C ASN A 181 -13.78 -17.91 14.11
N THR A 182 -13.95 -16.60 14.18
CA THR A 182 -13.11 -15.70 14.99
C THR A 182 -13.99 -14.75 15.77
N THR A 183 -13.60 -14.43 17.00
CA THR A 183 -14.33 -13.48 17.86
C THR A 183 -13.96 -12.03 17.59
N ARG A 184 -12.77 -11.79 17.02
CA ARG A 184 -12.27 -10.45 16.73
C ARG A 184 -11.20 -10.49 15.66
N SER A 185 -11.56 -10.06 14.47
CA SER A 185 -10.66 -9.87 13.34
C SER A 185 -10.59 -8.39 12.98
N GLN A 186 -9.36 -7.88 12.79
CA GLN A 186 -9.13 -6.48 12.44
C GLN A 186 -7.76 -6.27 11.77
N PHE A 187 -7.61 -5.17 11.03
CA PHE A 187 -6.33 -4.68 10.55
C PHE A 187 -6.18 -3.17 10.71
N LEU A 188 -4.92 -2.73 10.75
CA LEU A 188 -4.54 -1.33 10.65
C LEU A 188 -3.62 -1.18 9.44
N ALA A 189 -4.00 -0.27 8.54
CA ALA A 189 -3.19 0.10 7.39
C ALA A 189 -3.24 1.61 7.12
N TYR A 190 -2.26 2.10 6.37
CA TYR A 190 -2.31 3.42 5.74
C TYR A 190 -2.40 3.25 4.24
N PHE A 191 -3.05 4.19 3.58
CA PHE A 191 -3.15 4.22 2.13
C PHE A 191 -2.72 5.58 1.60
N SER A 192 -2.27 5.60 0.35
CA SER A 192 -1.99 6.82 -0.39
C SER A 192 -2.29 6.68 -1.87
N PHE A 193 -2.78 7.77 -2.45
CA PHE A 193 -2.86 7.98 -3.89
C PHE A 193 -1.58 8.64 -4.37
N SER A 194 -0.62 7.80 -4.72
CA SER A 194 0.74 8.20 -5.05
C SER A 194 0.85 8.51 -6.55
N SER A 195 1.56 9.58 -6.91
CA SER A 195 1.79 9.92 -8.33
C SER A 195 2.68 8.88 -9.02
N LYS A 196 2.25 8.39 -10.18
CA LYS A 196 3.03 7.55 -11.11
C LYS A 196 4.14 8.31 -11.83
N ALA A 197 4.30 9.61 -11.62
CA ALA A 197 5.44 10.37 -12.15
C ALA A 197 6.57 10.53 -11.13
N SER A 198 6.33 10.19 -9.86
CA SER A 198 7.30 10.41 -8.79
C SER A 198 8.17 9.18 -8.58
N THR A 199 9.50 9.35 -8.66
CA THR A 199 10.52 8.30 -8.38
C THR A 199 10.62 7.91 -6.89
N SER A 200 9.81 8.55 -6.06
CA SER A 200 9.89 8.53 -4.61
C SER A 200 9.04 7.46 -3.93
N VAL A 201 8.10 6.87 -4.67
CA VAL A 201 7.06 5.94 -4.22
C VAL A 201 7.20 4.57 -4.91
N GLY A 202 8.42 4.29 -5.37
CA GLY A 202 8.70 3.22 -6.32
C GLY A 202 9.06 3.77 -7.69
N TRP A 203 9.64 2.92 -8.54
CA TRP A 203 9.91 3.25 -9.94
C TRP A 203 8.70 2.83 -10.78
N PRO A 204 7.79 3.76 -11.11
CA PRO A 204 6.68 3.43 -11.99
C PRO A 204 7.24 3.05 -13.36
N VAL A 205 6.63 2.05 -13.99
CA VAL A 205 6.94 1.64 -15.36
C VAL A 205 6.87 2.86 -16.30
N LYS A 206 7.85 3.00 -17.18
CA LYS A 206 7.97 4.13 -18.11
C LYS A 206 8.14 3.61 -19.53
N GLY A 207 7.36 4.15 -20.46
CA GLY A 207 7.51 3.92 -21.91
C GLY A 207 7.10 2.53 -22.40
N GLY A 208 6.15 1.89 -21.72
CA GLY A 208 5.51 0.68 -22.22
C GLY A 208 4.02 0.73 -21.97
N HIS A 209 3.28 -0.21 -22.54
CA HIS A 209 1.84 -0.34 -22.37
C HIS A 209 1.44 -1.78 -22.02
N PRO A 210 0.40 -1.98 -21.20
CA PRO A 210 -0.07 -3.31 -20.83
C PRO A 210 -0.76 -4.00 -22.02
N VAL A 211 -0.61 -5.32 -22.12
CA VAL A 211 -1.33 -6.13 -23.11
C VAL A 211 -2.75 -6.41 -22.62
N ASN A 212 -3.73 -6.08 -23.46
CA ASN A 212 -5.13 -6.35 -23.18
C ASN A 212 -5.38 -7.84 -22.91
N ASN A 213 -6.28 -8.14 -21.95
CA ASN A 213 -6.65 -9.50 -21.55
C ASN A 213 -5.52 -10.37 -20.97
N THR A 214 -4.43 -9.74 -20.52
CA THR A 214 -3.38 -10.41 -19.74
C THR A 214 -3.35 -9.86 -18.32
N GLU A 215 -2.84 -10.64 -17.37
CA GLU A 215 -2.76 -10.19 -15.97
C GLU A 215 -1.63 -9.17 -15.75
N CYS A 216 -0.51 -9.32 -16.48
CA CYS A 216 0.69 -8.51 -16.28
C CYS A 216 1.67 -8.48 -17.46
N ASP A 217 1.23 -8.77 -18.69
CA ASP A 217 2.12 -8.68 -19.85
C ASP A 217 2.23 -7.23 -20.32
N TRP A 218 3.43 -6.85 -20.80
CA TRP A 218 3.75 -5.50 -21.24
C TRP A 218 4.49 -5.51 -22.57
N VAL A 219 4.24 -4.48 -23.38
CA VAL A 219 4.95 -4.21 -24.63
C VAL A 219 5.69 -2.88 -24.52
N TYR A 220 6.93 -2.89 -24.98
CA TYR A 220 7.81 -1.73 -25.06
C TYR A 220 8.30 -1.61 -26.50
N GLU A 221 7.89 -0.55 -27.17
CA GLU A 221 8.28 -0.26 -28.54
C GLU A 221 9.35 0.82 -28.59
N ASN A 222 10.14 0.84 -29.66
CA ASN A 222 11.21 1.83 -29.84
C ASN A 222 10.72 3.29 -29.73
N THR A 223 9.48 3.58 -30.15
CA THR A 223 8.85 4.91 -30.05
C THR A 223 8.48 5.30 -28.63
N ASP A 224 8.25 4.33 -27.75
CA ASP A 224 7.84 4.59 -26.37
C ASP A 224 9.05 4.82 -25.45
N CYS A 225 10.26 4.46 -25.93
CA CYS A 225 11.51 4.41 -25.17
C CYS A 225 12.57 5.46 -25.57
N HIS A 226 12.19 6.59 -26.15
CA HIS A 226 13.14 7.63 -26.61
C HIS A 226 14.12 8.10 -25.53
N ASP A 227 13.63 8.35 -24.30
CA ASP A 227 14.45 8.76 -23.14
C ASP A 227 14.70 7.60 -22.15
N GLY A 228 14.71 6.37 -22.67
CA GLY A 228 14.81 5.15 -21.88
C GLY A 228 13.50 4.75 -21.20
N CYS A 229 13.34 3.43 -21.05
CA CYS A 229 12.19 2.78 -20.44
C CYS A 229 12.53 2.18 -19.08
N VAL A 230 11.50 2.08 -18.24
CA VAL A 230 11.62 1.46 -16.92
C VAL A 230 10.63 0.30 -16.86
N LEU A 231 11.18 -0.87 -16.55
CA LEU A 231 10.44 -2.11 -16.38
C LEU A 231 10.44 -2.46 -14.89
N ALA A 232 9.32 -2.96 -14.40
CA ALA A 232 9.18 -3.40 -13.02
C ALA A 232 8.19 -4.56 -12.93
N SER A 233 8.40 -5.43 -11.94
CA SER A 233 7.41 -6.47 -11.61
C SER A 233 6.11 -5.82 -11.13
N PRO A 234 4.95 -6.47 -11.33
CA PRO A 234 3.67 -5.95 -10.85
C PRO A 234 3.72 -5.67 -9.36
N GLY A 235 3.29 -4.49 -8.93
CA GLY A 235 3.28 -4.13 -7.50
C GLY A 235 4.64 -3.73 -6.92
N TYR A 236 5.73 -3.68 -7.68
CA TYR A 236 7.02 -3.17 -7.20
C TYR A 236 6.87 -1.71 -6.69
N PRO A 237 7.56 -1.33 -5.58
CA PRO A 237 8.49 -2.11 -4.74
C PRO A 237 7.83 -2.96 -3.64
N GLY A 238 6.50 -3.07 -3.63
CA GLY A 238 5.76 -3.90 -2.70
C GLY A 238 5.68 -5.38 -3.14
N LEU A 239 4.77 -6.12 -2.50
CA LEU A 239 4.55 -7.52 -2.83
C LEU A 239 3.84 -7.69 -4.16
N TYR A 240 4.33 -8.63 -4.96
CA TYR A 240 3.73 -9.02 -6.24
C TYR A 240 2.85 -10.28 -6.08
N PRO A 241 1.88 -10.50 -6.98
CA PRO A 241 0.98 -11.65 -6.91
C PRO A 241 1.74 -12.99 -6.99
N PRO A 242 1.33 -14.01 -6.20
CA PRO A 242 1.95 -15.33 -6.25
C PRO A 242 1.59 -16.09 -7.53
N ASN A 243 2.52 -16.89 -8.06
CA ASN A 243 2.31 -17.81 -9.19
C ASN A 243 1.82 -17.15 -10.50
N ILE A 244 2.19 -15.90 -10.73
CA ILE A 244 1.89 -15.17 -11.97
C ILE A 244 3.04 -15.31 -12.99
N ARG A 245 2.71 -15.34 -14.28
CA ARG A 245 3.69 -15.37 -15.38
C ARG A 245 3.53 -14.13 -16.26
N CYS A 246 4.44 -13.18 -16.10
CA CYS A 246 4.46 -11.92 -16.87
C CYS A 246 5.45 -12.00 -18.03
N ARG A 247 5.04 -11.53 -19.20
CA ARG A 247 5.87 -11.41 -20.40
C ARG A 247 6.09 -9.94 -20.72
N TYR A 248 7.36 -9.55 -20.81
CA TYR A 248 7.78 -8.22 -21.23
C TYR A 248 8.36 -8.32 -22.64
N LEU A 249 7.62 -7.85 -23.65
CA LEU A 249 8.05 -7.83 -25.04
C LEU A 249 8.72 -6.48 -25.34
N ILE A 250 10.00 -6.51 -25.67
CA ILE A 250 10.77 -5.32 -26.03
C ILE A 250 11.11 -5.42 -27.52
N THR A 251 10.60 -4.50 -28.34
CA THR A 251 10.84 -4.47 -29.78
C THR A 251 11.73 -3.28 -30.14
N SER A 252 12.72 -3.52 -31.01
CA SER A 252 13.62 -2.48 -31.51
C SER A 252 13.75 -2.57 -33.03
N GLY A 253 14.12 -1.44 -33.66
CA GLY A 253 14.40 -1.41 -35.09
C GLY A 253 15.69 -2.18 -35.44
N PRO A 254 15.90 -2.52 -36.73
CA PRO A 254 17.02 -3.36 -37.17
C PRO A 254 18.43 -2.79 -36.91
N ARG A 255 18.53 -1.51 -36.53
CA ARG A 255 19.80 -0.83 -36.21
C ARG A 255 19.91 -0.39 -34.75
N VAL A 256 19.01 -0.86 -33.88
CA VAL A 256 18.94 -0.48 -32.47
C VAL A 256 19.26 -1.70 -31.60
N SER A 257 20.32 -1.59 -30.80
CA SER A 257 20.64 -2.59 -29.77
C SER A 257 19.89 -2.27 -28.47
N ILE A 258 19.36 -3.30 -27.82
CA ILE A 258 18.65 -3.18 -26.55
C ILE A 258 19.66 -3.42 -25.42
N ALA A 259 19.83 -2.43 -24.55
CA ALA A 259 20.60 -2.56 -23.32
C ALA A 259 19.64 -2.61 -22.12
N ILE A 260 19.78 -3.64 -21.28
CA ILE A 260 18.99 -3.80 -20.05
C ILE A 260 19.91 -3.62 -18.85
N ASN A 261 19.54 -2.70 -17.96
CA ASN A 261 20.27 -2.46 -16.72
C ASN A 261 19.35 -2.75 -15.51
N PHE A 262 19.81 -3.60 -14.60
CA PHE A 262 19.07 -3.97 -13.39
C PHE A 262 19.44 -3.06 -12.24
N THR A 263 18.45 -2.34 -11.71
CA THR A 263 18.62 -1.41 -10.58
C THR A 263 18.27 -2.02 -9.24
N ALA A 264 17.41 -3.06 -9.21
CA ALA A 264 17.03 -3.78 -8.01
C ALA A 264 16.64 -5.23 -8.34
N VAL A 265 17.17 -6.19 -7.56
CA VAL A 265 16.86 -7.62 -7.66
C VAL A 265 16.59 -8.14 -6.25
N LEU A 266 15.35 -8.55 -5.97
CA LEU A 266 14.96 -9.14 -4.70
C LEU A 266 14.35 -10.51 -4.96
N LEU A 267 15.19 -11.54 -4.97
CA LEU A 267 14.79 -12.93 -5.18
C LEU A 267 14.87 -13.69 -3.84
N PRO A 268 13.85 -14.48 -3.47
CA PRO A 268 13.92 -15.30 -2.27
C PRO A 268 15.06 -16.33 -2.38
N HIS A 269 15.89 -16.42 -1.34
CA HIS A 269 17.00 -17.37 -1.25
C HIS A 269 16.50 -18.69 -0.66
N ASN A 270 16.81 -19.81 -1.31
CA ASN A 270 16.43 -21.14 -0.84
C ASN A 270 17.40 -21.64 0.24
N ASN A 271 16.86 -21.91 1.43
CA ASN A 271 17.37 -22.73 2.54
C ASN A 271 18.71 -22.37 3.24
N THR A 272 18.61 -22.38 4.57
CA THR A 272 19.66 -22.26 5.61
C THR A 272 20.28 -20.89 5.82
N MET A 273 19.68 -20.11 6.72
CA MET A 273 20.28 -19.67 7.99
C MET A 273 19.25 -18.78 8.71
N LEU A 274 18.81 -19.26 9.87
CA LEU A 274 18.10 -18.48 10.87
C LEU A 274 19.10 -17.57 11.59
N ASP A 275 18.71 -16.31 11.81
CA ASP A 275 19.07 -15.59 13.03
C ASP A 275 17.81 -14.88 13.58
N PRO A 276 17.62 -14.85 14.92
CA PRO A 276 16.33 -14.63 15.55
C PRO A 276 16.07 -13.14 15.77
N GLY A 277 15.34 -12.48 14.87
CA GLY A 277 14.87 -11.12 15.13
C GLY A 277 14.30 -10.34 13.95
N GLN A 278 14.57 -10.75 12.70
CA GLN A 278 14.07 -10.02 11.53
C GLN A 278 13.81 -10.98 10.37
N LEU A 279 12.63 -11.60 10.31
CA LEU A 279 12.13 -12.09 9.04
C LEU A 279 10.60 -12.05 9.05
N TYR A 280 10.08 -11.24 8.14
CA TYR A 280 8.67 -11.03 7.86
C TYR A 280 8.03 -12.38 7.48
N ASP A 281 6.90 -12.74 8.08
CA ASP A 281 6.02 -13.82 7.59
C ASP A 281 5.32 -13.35 6.30
N VAL A 282 6.12 -13.06 5.26
CA VAL A 282 5.69 -12.87 3.89
C VAL A 282 6.52 -13.84 3.07
N TYR A 283 6.04 -15.06 2.98
CA TYR A 283 6.60 -16.02 2.04
C TYR A 283 6.29 -15.53 0.63
N HIS A 284 7.34 -15.05 -0.03
CA HIS A 284 7.34 -14.73 -1.44
C HIS A 284 7.36 -16.06 -2.21
N SER A 285 6.21 -16.45 -2.75
CA SER A 285 6.10 -17.69 -3.50
C SER A 285 6.72 -17.53 -4.89
N HIS A 286 7.87 -18.19 -5.05
CA HIS A 286 8.47 -18.68 -6.31
C HIS A 286 8.86 -17.63 -7.39
N PRO A 287 9.94 -17.90 -8.15
CA PRO A 287 10.72 -16.87 -8.83
C PRO A 287 10.11 -16.44 -10.15
N VAL A 288 10.25 -15.16 -10.52
CA VAL A 288 10.28 -14.74 -11.92
C VAL A 288 11.44 -13.75 -12.14
N ILE A 289 12.48 -14.30 -12.75
CA ILE A 289 13.33 -13.72 -13.80
C ILE A 289 13.61 -12.21 -13.65
N ILE A 290 14.72 -11.91 -12.99
CA ILE A 290 15.68 -11.00 -13.60
C ILE A 290 16.64 -11.91 -14.34
N LEU A 291 16.68 -11.81 -15.68
CA LEU A 291 17.69 -12.51 -16.47
C LEU A 291 19.05 -11.93 -16.10
N PRO A 292 19.91 -12.72 -15.44
CA PRO A 292 21.20 -12.92 -16.06
C PRO A 292 21.54 -14.39 -16.10
N ARG A 293 21.85 -14.89 -17.30
CA ARG A 293 23.11 -15.58 -17.55
C ARG A 293 23.42 -15.67 -19.04
N GLN A 294 24.66 -15.30 -19.34
CA GLN A 294 25.35 -15.41 -20.59
C GLN A 294 25.52 -16.87 -21.03
N TYR A 295 25.41 -17.10 -22.34
CA TYR A 295 26.41 -17.66 -23.26
C TYR A 295 25.72 -18.50 -24.33
N GLY A 296 25.89 -18.08 -25.57
CA GLY A 296 25.38 -18.76 -26.76
C GLY A 296 25.74 -17.96 -28.00
N PHE A 297 26.97 -18.13 -28.47
CA PHE A 297 27.32 -17.91 -29.88
C PHE A 297 26.31 -18.62 -30.77
N TRP A 298 25.86 -17.99 -31.85
CA TRP A 298 25.81 -18.57 -33.20
C TRP A 298 25.74 -17.43 -34.23
N THR A 299 26.81 -17.30 -35.02
CA THR A 299 26.76 -16.97 -36.46
C THR A 299 25.85 -18.00 -37.16
N ASN A 300 25.09 -17.74 -38.22
CA ASN A 300 25.30 -16.94 -39.42
C ASN A 300 24.06 -16.10 -39.75
#